data_AF-A0A376FJF8-F1
#
_entry.id   AF-A0A376FJF8-F1
#
_cell.length_a   1.000
_cell.length_b   1.000
_cell.length_c   1.000
_cell.angle_alpha   90.00
_cell.angle_beta   90.00
_cell.angle_gamma   90.00
#
_symmetry.space_group_name_H-M   'P 1'
#
loop_
_entity.id
_entity.type
_entity.pdbx_description
1 polymer ?
#
loop_
_entity_poly.entity_id
_entity_poly.type
_entity_poly.pdbx_seq_one_letter_code
_entity_poly.pdbx_strand_id
1 'polypeptide(L)' 'MVLDFLLQEKVLLVQGTAFNWPWPDHVRIVTLPREDDLEMAISRFGRFLSGYHQ' A
#
# COMPACT_ATOMS: atom_id res chain seq x y z
N MET A 1 9.29 -2.76 1.63
CA MET A 1 8.02 -2.43 0.95
C MET A 1 7.06 -1.59 1.80
N VAL A 2 6.38 -2.16 2.80
CA VAL A 2 5.25 -1.48 3.47
C VAL A 2 5.70 -0.33 4.40
N LEU A 3 6.82 -0.51 5.11
CA LEU A 3 7.42 0.55 5.92
C LEU A 3 7.95 1.70 5.04
N ASP A 4 8.56 1.38 3.91
CA ASP A 4 9.10 2.37 2.96
C ASP A 4 7.97 3.20 2.33
N PHE A 5 6.86 2.56 1.97
CA PHE A 5 5.67 3.23 1.44
C PHE A 5 5.03 4.16 2.47
N LEU A 6 4.94 3.73 3.75
CA LEU A 6 4.44 4.59 4.83
C LEU A 6 5.32 5.84 5.02
N LEU A 7 6.65 5.68 4.97
CA LEU A 7 7.59 6.79 5.15
C LEU A 7 7.59 7.76 3.96
N GLN A 8 7.42 7.26 2.74
CA GLN A 8 7.51 8.07 1.52
C GLN A 8 6.18 8.75 1.14
N GLU A 9 5.06 8.02 1.24
CA GLU A 9 3.75 8.50 0.76
C GLU A 9 2.79 8.89 1.89
N LYS A 10 3.15 8.64 3.17
CA LYS A 10 2.29 8.85 4.35
C LYS A 10 0.94 8.11 4.28
N VAL A 11 0.86 7.06 3.47
CA VAL A 11 -0.30 6.17 3.37
C VAL A 11 0.02 4.89 4.13
N LEU A 12 -0.74 4.62 5.20
CA LEU A 12 -0.57 3.42 6.02
C LEU A 12 -1.23 2.23 5.33
N LEU A 13 -0.41 1.31 4.81
CA LEU A 13 -0.85 0.00 4.33
C LEU A 13 -0.52 -1.08 5.37
N VAL A 14 -1.29 -2.16 5.37
CA VAL A 14 -1.02 -3.33 6.19
C VAL A 14 -0.55 -4.47 5.29
N GLN A 15 0.62 -5.03 5.57
CA GLN A 15 1.15 -6.21 4.87
C GLN A 15 0.28 -7.45 5.12
N GLY A 16 0.12 -8.30 4.11
CA GLY A 16 -0.72 -9.49 4.16
C GLY A 16 -0.31 -10.52 5.22
N THR A 17 0.98 -10.59 5.55
CA THR A 17 1.50 -11.46 6.62
C THR A 17 0.94 -11.11 8.01
N ALA A 18 0.48 -9.87 8.21
CA ALA A 18 -0.25 -9.48 9.43
C ALA A 18 -1.63 -10.15 9.55
N PHE A 19 -2.12 -10.80 8.49
CA PHE A 19 -3.38 -11.54 8.43
C PHE A 19 -3.17 -13.06 8.26
N ASN A 20 -2.00 -13.58 8.67
CA ASN A 20 -1.60 -14.99 8.49
C ASN A 20 -1.51 -15.44 7.02
N TRP A 21 -1.34 -14.50 6.07
CA TRP A 21 -1.04 -14.87 4.70
C TRP A 21 0.40 -15.42 4.62
N PRO A 22 0.61 -16.60 4.00
CA PRO A 22 1.90 -17.31 4.07
C PRO A 22 3.03 -16.67 3.26
N TRP A 23 2.73 -15.77 2.32
CA TRP A 23 3.73 -15.12 1.47
C TRP A 23 3.75 -13.59 1.64
N PRO A 24 4.88 -12.89 1.45
CA PRO A 24 4.95 -11.44 1.58
C PRO A 24 4.57 -10.71 0.27
N ASP A 25 3.57 -11.20 -0.45
CA ASP A 25 3.16 -10.73 -1.78
C ASP A 25 1.80 -10.01 -1.79
N HIS A 26 1.15 -9.90 -0.62
CA HIS A 26 -0.15 -9.25 -0.49
C HIS A 26 -0.10 -8.04 0.44
N VAL A 27 -1.00 -7.09 0.18
CA VAL A 27 -1.28 -5.94 1.05
C VAL A 27 -2.79 -5.80 1.21
N ARG A 28 -3.22 -5.22 2.35
CA ARG A 28 -4.63 -4.90 2.61
C ARG A 28 -4.85 -3.39 2.50
N ILE A 29 -5.94 -3.04 1.81
CA ILE A 29 -6.45 -1.67 1.67
C ILE A 29 -7.85 -1.61 2.30
N VAL A 30 -8.23 -0.46 2.84
CA VAL A 30 -9.57 -0.20 3.37
C VAL A 30 -10.31 0.72 2.40
N THR A 31 -11.52 0.33 1.99
CA THR A 31 -12.35 1.07 1.01
C THR A 31 -13.40 1.98 1.67
N LEU A 32 -13.18 2.37 2.92
CA LEU A 32 -14.01 3.33 3.66
C LEU A 32 -13.77 4.81 3.31
N PRO A 33 -12.56 5.24 2.88
CA PRO A 33 -12.32 6.63 2.46
C PRO A 33 -13.18 7.04 1.26
N ARG A 34 -13.22 8.35 0.97
CA ARG A 34 -13.91 8.88 -0.22
C ARG A 34 -13.22 8.43 -1.50
N GLU A 35 -13.96 8.46 -2.61
CA GLU A 35 -13.45 8.07 -3.93
C GLU A 35 -12.18 8.83 -4.30
N ASP A 36 -12.16 10.16 -4.15
CA ASP A 36 -11.00 11.01 -4.44
C ASP A 36 -9.76 10.61 -3.62
N ASP A 37 -9.94 10.25 -2.34
CA ASP A 37 -8.85 9.82 -1.46
C ASP A 37 -8.32 8.45 -1.89
N LEU A 38 -9.22 7.53 -2.28
CA LEU A 38 -8.85 6.21 -2.79
C LEU A 38 -8.09 6.32 -4.11
N GLU A 39 -8.57 7.16 -5.04
CA GLU A 39 -7.93 7.39 -6.32
C GLU A 39 -6.52 7.98 -6.14
N MET A 40 -6.38 8.95 -5.23
CA MET A 40 -5.08 9.53 -4.90
C MET A 40 -4.13 8.49 -4.29
N ALA A 41 -4.60 7.69 -3.33
CA ALA A 41 -3.79 6.68 -2.65
C ALA A 41 -3.34 5.57 -3.61
N ILE A 42 -4.24 5.07 -4.47
CA ILE A 42 -3.94 4.05 -5.48
C ILE A 42 -2.98 4.60 -6.54
N SER A 43 -3.16 5.84 -6.98
CA SER A 43 -2.25 6.50 -7.94
C SER A 43 -0.83 6.64 -7.39
N ARG A 44 -0.70 7.03 -6.12
CA ARG A 44 0.60 7.08 -5.42
C ARG A 44 1.23 5.69 -5.27
N PHE A 45 0.41 4.69 -4.93
CA PHE A 45 0.87 3.31 -4.83
C PHE A 45 1.39 2.77 -6.16
N GLY A 46 0.70 3.05 -7.27
CA GLY A 46 1.16 2.69 -8.62
C GLY A 46 2.49 3.35 -8.98
N ARG A 47 2.67 4.65 -8.66
CA ARG A 47 3.94 5.36 -8.88
C ARG A 47 5.08 4.76 -8.08
N PHE A 48 4.85 4.45 -6.80
CA PHE A 48 5.84 3.78 -5.96
C PHE A 48 6.26 2.45 -6.56
N LEU A 49 5.31 1.58 -6.92
CA LEU A 49 5.62 0.28 -7.54
C LEU A 49 6.38 0.39 -8.86
N SER A 50 6.14 1.45 -9.65
CA SER A 50 6.81 1.65 -10.94
C SER A 50 8.33 1.88 -10.82
N GLY A 51 8.78 2.43 -9.70
CA GLY A 51 10.20 2.69 -9.42
C GLY A 51 10.79 1.82 -8.31
N TYR A 52 9.98 0.96 -7.69
CA TYR A 52 10.40 0.17 -6.55
C TYR A 52 11.02 -1.15 -7.01
N HIS A 53 12.32 -1.27 -6.78
CA HIS A 53 13.04 -2.53 -6.84
C HIS A 53 13.60 -2.80 -5.44
N GLN A 54 13.16 -3.90 -4.83
CA GLN A 54 13.65 -4.34 -3.52
C GLN A 54 15.04 -4.98 -3.63
#